data_AF-A0AAN9FSF5-F1
#
_entry.id   AF-A0AAN9FSF5-F1
#
_cell.length_a   1.000
_cell.length_b   1.000
_cell.length_c   1.000
_cell.angle_alpha   90.00
_cell.angle_beta   90.00
_cell.angle_gamma   90.00
#
_symmetry.space_group_name_H-M   'P 1'
#
loop_
_entity.id
_entity.type
_entity.pdbx_description
1 polymer ?
#
loop_
_entity_poly.entity_id
_entity_poly.type
_entity_poly.pdbx_seq_one_letter_code
_entity_poly.pdbx_strand_id
1 'polypeptide(L)'
;MLWNAVIFGPDDTPWDGGTFKLTLQFTEDYPNKPPTVRFVSRMFHPNIYADGSICLDILQNQWSPIYDVAAILTSIQSLLCDPNPNSPANSEAARMFSENKREYNRRVREIVEQSWTAD
;
A
#
# COMPACT_ATOMS: atom_id res chain seq x y z
N MET A 1 -4.21 -12.60 -15.87
CA MET A 1 -3.36 -11.54 -16.45
C MET A 1 -2.60 -10.86 -15.31
N LEU A 2 -1.31 -10.53 -15.48
CA LEU A 2 -0.48 -9.90 -14.43
C LEU A 2 0.05 -8.56 -14.93
N TRP A 3 -0.21 -7.49 -14.17
CA TRP A 3 0.28 -6.15 -14.45
C TRP A 3 1.27 -5.71 -13.38
N ASN A 4 2.28 -4.95 -13.80
CA ASN A 4 3.21 -4.28 -12.90
C ASN A 4 2.83 -2.79 -12.86
N ALA A 5 2.82 -2.21 -11.68
CA ALA A 5 2.57 -0.81 -11.47
C ALA A 5 3.62 -0.21 -10.52
N VAL A 6 3.70 1.11 -10.52
CA VAL A 6 4.54 1.90 -9.63
C VAL A 6 3.69 2.98 -9.01
N ILE A 7 3.75 3.13 -7.68
CA ILE A 7 3.17 4.25 -6.95
C ILE A 7 4.31 5.11 -6.43
N PHE A 8 4.24 6.40 -6.71
CA PHE A 8 5.09 7.39 -6.07
C PHE A 8 4.55 7.72 -4.69
N GLY A 9 5.47 7.79 -3.73
CA GLY A 9 5.16 8.22 -2.38
C GLY A 9 4.52 9.61 -2.39
N PRO A 10 3.41 9.81 -1.65
CA PRO A 10 2.75 11.12 -1.61
C PRO A 10 3.66 12.23 -1.05
N ASP A 11 3.62 13.38 -1.70
CA ASP A 11 4.29 14.60 -1.24
C ASP A 11 3.86 14.99 0.18
N ASP A 12 4.72 15.70 0.91
CA ASP A 12 4.47 16.16 2.28
C ASP A 12 4.19 15.05 3.31
N THR A 13 4.47 13.79 2.98
CA THR A 13 4.40 12.65 3.89
C THR A 13 5.78 12.03 4.14
N PRO A 14 5.94 11.13 5.12
CA PRO A 14 7.19 10.37 5.28
C PRO A 14 7.55 9.51 4.06
N TRP A 15 6.57 9.23 3.19
CA TRP A 15 6.73 8.42 1.97
C TRP A 15 7.29 9.22 0.78
N ASP A 16 7.33 10.55 0.86
CA ASP A 16 7.82 11.45 -0.20
C ASP A 16 9.20 11.03 -0.73
N GLY A 17 9.34 11.03 -2.06
CA GLY A 17 10.50 10.57 -2.81
C GLY A 17 10.56 9.05 -3.04
N GLY A 18 9.64 8.28 -2.46
CA GLY A 18 9.58 6.82 -2.63
C GLY A 18 9.02 6.38 -3.98
N THR A 19 9.53 5.27 -4.49
CA THR A 19 9.06 4.62 -5.74
C THR A 19 8.71 3.17 -5.47
N PHE A 20 7.43 2.87 -5.27
CA PHE A 20 6.99 1.55 -4.78
C PHE A 20 6.39 0.71 -5.90
N LYS A 21 6.97 -0.47 -6.13
CA LYS A 21 6.52 -1.44 -7.12
C LYS A 21 5.42 -2.31 -6.55
N LEU A 22 4.39 -2.56 -7.36
CA LEU A 22 3.28 -3.45 -7.02
C LEU A 22 2.87 -4.30 -8.22
N THR A 23 2.26 -5.45 -7.92
CA THR A 23 1.63 -6.31 -8.91
C THR A 23 0.12 -6.28 -8.76
N LEU A 24 -0.58 -6.31 -9.89
CA LEU A 24 -2.02 -6.48 -9.98
C LEU A 24 -2.31 -7.76 -10.78
N GLN A 25 -2.87 -8.76 -10.11
CA GLN A 25 -3.20 -10.04 -10.71
C GLN A 25 -4.71 -10.13 -10.93
N PHE A 26 -5.10 -10.20 -12.20
CA PHE A 26 -6.49 -10.34 -12.65
C PHE A 26 -6.80 -11.81 -12.95
N THR A 27 -7.97 -12.25 -12.49
CA THR A 27 -8.56 -13.56 -12.80
C THR A 27 -9.69 -13.42 -13.82
N GLU A 28 -10.26 -14.53 -14.27
CA GLU A 28 -11.43 -14.55 -15.16
C GLU A 28 -12.69 -13.96 -14.49
N ASP A 29 -12.70 -13.82 -13.16
CA ASP A 29 -13.81 -13.24 -12.41
C ASP A 29 -13.81 -11.70 -12.42
N TYR A 30 -12.76 -11.04 -12.94
CA TYR A 30 -12.74 -9.57 -13.04
C TYR A 30 -13.72 -9.11 -14.14
N PRO A 31 -14.57 -8.08 -13.90
CA PRO A 31 -14.57 -7.15 -12.76
C PRO A 31 -15.53 -7.51 -11.61
N ASN A 32 -16.19 -8.68 -11.63
CA ASN A 32 -17.06 -9.10 -10.52
C ASN A 32 -16.28 -9.31 -9.21
N LYS A 33 -15.02 -9.73 -9.30
CA LYS A 33 -14.06 -9.74 -8.19
C LYS A 33 -12.92 -8.76 -8.44
N PRO A 34 -12.34 -8.15 -7.38
CA PRO A 34 -11.18 -7.27 -7.52
C PRO A 34 -9.96 -8.05 -8.01
N PRO A 35 -8.99 -7.38 -8.65
CA PRO A 35 -7.66 -7.97 -8.83
C PRO A 35 -6.99 -8.15 -7.46
N THR A 36 -6.11 -9.15 -7.35
CA THR A 36 -5.22 -9.25 -6.19
C THR A 36 -4.09 -8.23 -6.36
N VAL A 37 -3.93 -7.32 -5.40
CA VAL A 37 -2.89 -6.29 -5.41
C VAL A 37 -1.91 -6.50 -4.28
N ARG A 38 -0.61 -6.46 -4.59
CA ARG A 38 0.48 -6.65 -3.61
C ARG A 38 1.64 -5.74 -3.91
N PHE A 39 2.21 -5.14 -2.87
CA PHE A 39 3.52 -4.50 -2.97
C PHE A 39 4.60 -5.56 -3.20
N VAL A 40 5.46 -5.29 -4.18
CA VAL A 40 6.72 -6.02 -4.41
C VAL A 40 7.83 -5.37 -3.58
N SER A 41 7.81 -4.04 -3.50
CA SER A 41 8.68 -3.29 -2.59
C SER A 41 8.42 -3.69 -1.13
N ARG A 42 9.46 -3.70 -0.31
CA ARG A 42 9.30 -3.84 1.14
C ARG A 42 8.52 -2.64 1.67
N MET A 43 7.60 -2.90 2.60
CA MET A 43 6.74 -1.87 3.18
C MET A 43 6.72 -1.96 4.70
N PHE A 44 6.77 -0.80 5.36
CA PHE A 44 6.52 -0.65 6.79
C PHE A 44 5.32 0.27 7.00
N HIS A 45 4.11 -0.29 6.93
CA HIS A 45 2.86 0.47 6.95
C HIS A 45 1.78 -0.25 7.78
N PRO A 46 0.95 0.46 8.58
CA PRO A 46 -0.08 -0.16 9.42
C PRO A 46 -1.03 -1.13 8.67
N ASN A 47 -1.37 -0.83 7.42
CA ASN A 47 -2.32 -1.62 6.61
C ASN A 47 -1.67 -2.47 5.51
N ILE A 48 -0.35 -2.69 5.55
CA ILE A 48 0.35 -3.57 4.60
C ILE A 48 0.96 -4.74 5.36
N TYR A 49 0.67 -5.97 4.92
CA TYR A 49 1.22 -7.19 5.48
C TYR A 49 2.68 -7.39 5.07
N ALA A 50 3.39 -8.25 5.80
CA ALA A 50 4.80 -8.57 5.51
C ALA A 50 5.02 -9.17 4.11
N ASP A 51 4.00 -9.81 3.54
CA ASP A 51 4.02 -10.38 2.18
C ASP A 51 3.59 -9.38 1.09
N GLY A 52 3.41 -8.10 1.45
CA GLY A 52 2.98 -7.03 0.55
C GLY A 52 1.48 -6.95 0.29
N SER A 53 0.67 -7.88 0.83
CA SER A 53 -0.80 -7.78 0.74
C SER A 53 -1.30 -6.49 1.38
N ILE A 54 -2.36 -5.92 0.81
CA ILE A 54 -2.92 -4.65 1.27
C ILE A 54 -4.26 -4.91 1.97
N CYS A 55 -4.39 -4.42 3.20
CA CYS A 55 -5.68 -4.37 3.89
C CYS A 55 -6.41 -3.09 3.49
N LEU A 56 -7.18 -3.16 2.40
CA LEU A 56 -7.98 -2.06 1.87
C LEU A 56 -9.37 -2.59 1.50
N ASP A 57 -10.42 -1.93 1.98
CA ASP A 57 -11.81 -2.36 1.90
C ASP A 57 -12.34 -2.47 0.45
N ILE A 58 -11.94 -1.54 -0.43
CA ILE A 58 -12.32 -1.60 -1.85
C ILE A 58 -11.73 -2.83 -2.55
N LEU A 59 -10.66 -3.45 -2.03
CA LEU A 59 -10.10 -4.70 -2.54
C LEU A 59 -10.72 -5.94 -1.89
N GLN A 60 -11.73 -5.75 -1.03
CA GLN A 60 -12.36 -6.80 -0.24
C GLN A 60 -13.90 -6.67 -0.33
N ASN A 61 -14.54 -6.33 0.78
CA ASN A 61 -16.00 -6.31 0.93
C ASN A 61 -16.68 -5.06 0.36
N GLN A 62 -15.93 -4.01 0.04
CA GLN A 62 -16.44 -2.79 -0.59
C GLN A 62 -16.11 -2.70 -2.07
N TRP A 63 -15.63 -3.79 -2.69
CA TRP A 63 -15.38 -3.84 -4.13
C TRP A 63 -16.65 -3.60 -4.93
N SER A 64 -16.53 -2.79 -5.98
CA SER A 64 -17.57 -2.59 -6.99
C SER A 64 -16.94 -2.72 -8.38
N PRO A 65 -17.59 -3.42 -9.34
CA PRO A 65 -17.10 -3.53 -10.72
C PRO A 65 -16.94 -2.20 -11.46
N ILE A 66 -17.43 -1.09 -10.89
CA ILE A 66 -17.25 0.27 -11.42
C ILE A 66 -15.83 0.82 -11.18
N TYR A 67 -15.08 0.26 -10.22
CA TYR A 67 -13.73 0.71 -9.94
C TYR A 67 -12.77 0.23 -11.03
N ASP A 68 -12.08 1.18 -11.64
CA ASP A 68 -11.00 0.91 -12.57
C ASP A 68 -9.65 0.84 -11.85
N VAL A 69 -8.60 0.54 -12.61
CA VAL A 69 -7.23 0.44 -12.09
C VAL A 69 -6.74 1.79 -11.53
N ALA A 70 -7.17 2.91 -12.10
CA ALA A 70 -6.79 4.24 -11.62
C ALA A 70 -7.37 4.51 -10.22
N ALA A 71 -8.63 4.15 -10.00
CA ALA A 71 -9.28 4.24 -8.68
C ALA A 71 -8.53 3.38 -7.65
N ILE A 72 -8.18 2.14 -7.99
CA ILE A 72 -7.41 1.25 -7.11
C ILE A 72 -6.07 1.90 -6.71
N LEU A 73 -5.28 2.35 -7.68
CA LEU A 73 -3.96 2.94 -7.42
C LEU A 73 -4.07 4.25 -6.62
N THR A 74 -5.08 5.07 -6.89
CA THR A 74 -5.36 6.30 -6.13
C THR A 74 -5.70 6.00 -4.68
N SER A 75 -6.55 4.99 -4.42
CA SER A 75 -6.89 4.59 -3.06
C SER A 75 -5.70 4.02 -2.29
N ILE A 76 -4.80 3.29 -2.96
CA ILE A 76 -3.56 2.81 -2.33
C ILE A 76 -2.64 3.99 -1.99
N GLN A 77 -2.51 4.98 -2.87
CA GLN A 77 -1.73 6.19 -2.59
C GLN A 77 -2.33 6.97 -1.41
N SER A 78 -3.65 7.12 -1.35
CA SER A 78 -4.35 7.74 -0.22
C SER A 78 -4.14 6.96 1.09
N LEU A 79 -4.09 5.63 1.04
CA LEU A 79 -3.83 4.79 2.20
C LEU A 79 -2.44 5.03 2.80
N LEU A 80 -1.43 5.37 1.97
CA LEU A 80 -0.09 5.73 2.46
C LEU A 80 -0.09 7.07 3.22
N CYS A 81 -0.95 8.03 2.83
CA CYS A 81 -1.14 9.29 3.55
C CYS A 81 -1.83 9.07 4.90
N ASP A 82 -2.95 8.34 4.86
CA ASP A 82 -3.87 8.20 5.98
C ASP A 82 -4.11 6.72 6.32
N PRO A 83 -3.21 6.11 7.13
CA PRO A 83 -3.37 4.74 7.56
C PRO A 83 -4.65 4.56 8.40
N ASN A 84 -5.27 3.38 8.32
CA ASN A 84 -6.37 3.00 9.19
C ASN A 84 -5.84 2.21 10.42
N PRO A 85 -5.75 2.81 11.61
CA PRO A 85 -5.21 2.15 12.79
C PRO A 85 -6.16 1.13 13.44
N ASN A 86 -7.45 1.10 13.07
CA ASN A 86 -8.46 0.28 13.73
C ASN A 86 -8.40 -1.20 13.35
N SER A 87 -7.72 -1.55 12.27
CA SER A 87 -7.54 -2.94 11.81
C SER A 87 -6.17 -3.10 11.15
N PRO A 88 -5.09 -3.09 11.94
CA PRO A 88 -3.74 -3.07 11.40
C PRO A 88 -3.36 -4.46 10.87
N ALA A 89 -2.84 -4.48 9.64
CA ALA A 89 -2.11 -5.61 9.08
C ALA A 89 -0.72 -5.76 9.69
N ASN A 90 -0.13 -4.64 10.12
CA ASN A 90 1.16 -4.58 10.81
C ASN A 90 0.99 -3.83 12.14
N SER A 91 0.85 -4.60 13.23
CA SER A 91 0.65 -4.06 14.57
C SER A 91 1.83 -3.24 15.07
N GLU A 92 3.06 -3.54 14.65
CA GLU A 92 4.24 -2.76 15.04
C GLU A 92 4.21 -1.37 14.40
N ALA A 93 3.96 -1.30 13.10
CA ALA A 93 3.83 -0.03 12.38
C ALA A 93 2.67 0.80 12.94
N ALA A 94 1.52 0.18 13.23
CA ALA A 94 0.37 0.86 13.82
C ALA A 94 0.67 1.41 15.22
N ARG A 95 1.32 0.63 16.07
CA ARG A 95 1.73 1.07 17.41
C ARG A 95 2.70 2.26 17.33
N MET A 96 3.72 2.18 16.48
CA MET A 96 4.66 3.29 16.29
C MET A 96 3.99 4.53 15.70
N PHE A 97 3.08 4.37 14.74
CA PHE A 97 2.33 5.48 14.17
C PHE A 97 1.54 6.26 15.24
N SER A 98 0.94 5.54 16.20
CA SER A 98 0.16 6.13 17.30
C SER A 98 1.00 6.65 18.46
N GLU A 99 2.02 5.90 18.90
CA GLU A 99 2.76 6.18 20.14
C GLU A 99 4.10 6.90 19.91
N ASN A 100 4.73 6.71 18.74
CA ASN A 100 6.06 7.22 18.46
C ASN A 100 6.23 7.58 16.98
N LYS A 101 5.52 8.63 16.56
CA LYS A 101 5.51 9.11 15.17
C LYS A 101 6.90 9.44 14.63
N ARG A 102 7.83 9.84 15.50
CA ARG A 102 9.24 10.09 15.13
C ARG A 102 9.94 8.81 14.66
N GLU A 103 9.83 7.73 15.43
CA GLU A 103 10.44 6.44 15.06
C GLU A 103 9.73 5.81 13.87
N TYR A 104 8.40 5.93 13.80
CA TYR A 104 7.64 5.52 12.61
C TYR A 104 8.16 6.22 11.35
N ASN A 105 8.26 7.56 11.37
CA ASN A 105 8.76 8.33 10.24
C ASN A 105 10.19 7.94 9.87
N ARG A 106 11.06 7.68 10.85
CA ARG A 106 12.44 7.22 10.61
C ARG A 106 12.47 5.91 9.83
N ARG A 107 11.67 4.91 10.25
CA ARG A 107 11.57 3.62 9.54
C ARG A 107 10.95 3.76 8.15
N VAL A 108 9.92 4.59 7.99
CA VAL A 108 9.34 4.84 6.67
C VAL A 108 10.39 5.46 5.72
N ARG A 109 11.24 6.38 6.22
CA ARG A 109 12.32 6.95 5.40
C ARG A 109 13.36 5.92 4.97
N GLU A 110 13.69 4.94 5.82
CA GLU A 110 14.54 3.81 5.42
C GLU A 110 13.90 2.98 4.29
N ILE A 111 12.57 2.80 4.32
CA ILE A 111 11.82 2.12 3.26
C ILE A 111 11.82 2.94 1.95
N VAL A 112 11.67 4.27 2.04
CA VAL A 112 11.79 5.18 0.88
C VAL A 112 13.15 5.04 0.21
N GLU A 113 14.25 5.08 0.97
CA GLU A 113 15.60 4.94 0.42
C GLU A 113 15.81 3.56 -0.23
N GLN A 114 15.32 2.49 0.40
CA GLN A 114 15.37 1.13 -0.16
C GLN A 114 14.63 1.02 -1.49
N SER A 115 13.54 1.77 -1.66
CA SER A 115 12.72 1.75 -2.87
C SER A 115 13.49 2.18 -4.14
N TRP A 116 14.58 2.95 -3.99
CA TRP A 116 15.40 3.42 -5.12
C TRP A 116 16.33 2.35 -5.72
N THR A 117 16.60 1.31 -4.95
CA THR A 117 17.62 0.28 -5.30
C THR A 117 17.02 -1.09 -5.55
N ALA A 118 15.72 -1.25 -5.30
CA ALA A 118 15.02 -2.48 -5.56
C ALA A 118 14.72 -2.59 -7.07
N ASP A 119 15.55 -3.35 -7.79
CA ASP A 119 15.35 -3.74 -9.20
C ASP A 119 14.21 -4.76 -9.39
#